data_AF-A0A0P0N4E5-F1
#
_entry.id   AF-A0A0P0N4E5-F1
#
_cell.length_a   1.000
_cell.length_b   1.000
_cell.length_c   1.000
_cell.angle_alpha   90.00
_cell.angle_beta   90.00
_cell.angle_gamma   90.00
#
_symmetry.space_group_name_H-M   'P 1'
#
loop_
_entity.id
_entity.type
_entity.pdbx_description
1 polymer ?
#
loop_
_entity_poly.entity_id
_entity_poly.type
_entity_poly.pdbx_seq_one_letter_code
_entity_poly.pdbx_strand_id
1 'polypeptide(L)'
;MPGSKGSKKLIAVPENILNDLASIAKRSGLTVSELVTLILSFAARAFHGKDNISSIFTEAILLTDMHRLGGVMVPQRGLSQLIDSADPTTRDKFIAEIQSLAASIAVSVKLRNMDNVTPKDIIYLFIPNASIDEIDDDYNGKIVITLAEPVSENMIELLKAISTKILEAWGLRVNNVESYSSILVVEYTKPTKEQGKKH
;
A
#
# COMPACT_ATOMS: atom_id res chain seq x y z
N MET A 1 -39.22 7.61 -25.11
CA MET A 1 -37.75 7.64 -25.10
C MET A 1 -37.25 6.21 -25.31
N PRO A 2 -36.62 5.87 -26.45
CA PRO A 2 -36.11 4.52 -26.67
C PRO A 2 -34.76 4.37 -25.96
N GLY A 3 -34.64 3.32 -25.15
CA GLY A 3 -33.46 3.01 -24.34
C GLY A 3 -32.23 2.68 -25.20
N SER A 4 -31.07 3.14 -24.76
CA SER A 4 -29.79 2.80 -25.37
C SER A 4 -29.50 1.31 -25.16
N LYS A 5 -29.78 0.49 -26.19
CA LYS A 5 -29.21 -0.85 -26.28
C LYS A 5 -27.70 -0.69 -26.48
N GLY A 6 -26.93 -0.91 -25.42
CA GLY A 6 -25.46 -0.92 -25.50
C GLY A 6 -25.00 -1.86 -26.62
N SER A 7 -24.22 -1.36 -27.57
CA SER A 7 -23.68 -2.16 -28.66
C SER A 7 -22.77 -3.26 -28.11
N LYS A 8 -23.04 -4.53 -28.43
CA LYS A 8 -22.13 -5.63 -28.10
C LYS A 8 -20.87 -5.49 -28.96
N LYS A 9 -19.72 -5.26 -28.32
CA LYS A 9 -18.41 -5.26 -28.98
C LYS A 9 -17.72 -6.60 -28.73
N LEU A 10 -17.10 -7.15 -29.76
CA LEU A 10 -16.21 -8.29 -29.63
C LEU A 10 -14.85 -7.79 -29.15
N ILE A 11 -14.35 -8.37 -28.07
CA ILE A 11 -13.02 -8.08 -27.52
C ILE A 11 -12.21 -9.36 -27.68
N ALA A 12 -11.11 -9.29 -28.42
CA ALA A 12 -10.18 -10.41 -28.53
C ALA A 12 -9.43 -10.55 -27.19
N VAL A 13 -9.48 -11.76 -26.61
CA VAL A 13 -8.82 -12.08 -25.35
C VAL A 13 -7.96 -13.33 -25.58
N PRO A 14 -6.69 -13.35 -25.12
CA PRO A 14 -5.85 -14.54 -25.16
C PRO A 14 -6.52 -15.78 -24.53
N GLU A 15 -6.35 -16.96 -25.13
CA GLU A 15 -6.99 -18.20 -24.66
C GLU A 15 -6.59 -18.57 -23.24
N ASN A 16 -5.34 -18.31 -22.82
CA ASN A 16 -4.90 -18.57 -21.46
C ASN A 16 -5.72 -17.77 -20.43
N ILE A 17 -5.99 -16.49 -20.70
CA ILE A 17 -6.83 -15.65 -19.84
C ILE A 17 -8.28 -16.16 -19.83
N LEU A 18 -8.80 -16.57 -20.99
CA LEU A 18 -10.14 -17.14 -21.08
C LEU A 18 -10.28 -18.41 -20.23
N ASN A 19 -9.26 -19.28 -20.25
CA ASN A 19 -9.23 -20.52 -19.47
C ASN A 19 -9.18 -20.23 -17.95
N ASP A 20 -8.37 -19.26 -17.53
CA ASP A 20 -8.31 -18.83 -16.13
C ASP A 20 -9.65 -18.26 -15.67
N LEU A 21 -10.26 -17.40 -16.47
CA LEU A 21 -11.59 -16.83 -16.20
C LEU A 21 -12.67 -17.91 -16.16
N ALA A 22 -12.61 -18.92 -17.02
CA ALA A 22 -13.55 -20.05 -17.02
C ALA A 22 -13.46 -20.87 -15.74
N SER A 23 -12.25 -21.12 -15.24
CA SER A 23 -12.02 -21.80 -13.96
C SER A 23 -12.60 -21.00 -12.78
N ILE A 24 -12.35 -19.69 -12.75
CA ILE A 24 -12.89 -18.79 -11.72
C ILE A 24 -14.41 -18.72 -11.79
N ALA A 25 -14.98 -18.54 -12.98
CA ALA A 25 -16.42 -18.44 -13.19
C ALA A 25 -17.13 -19.70 -12.70
N LYS A 26 -16.59 -20.89 -13.04
CA LYS A 26 -17.11 -22.18 -12.56
C LYS A 26 -17.09 -22.30 -11.04
N ARG A 27 -16.00 -21.88 -10.37
CA ARG A 27 -15.89 -21.89 -8.91
C ARG A 27 -16.89 -20.96 -8.23
N SER A 28 -17.22 -19.85 -8.88
CA SER A 28 -18.15 -18.84 -8.37
C SER A 28 -19.60 -19.05 -8.81
N GLY A 29 -19.90 -20.13 -9.56
CA GLY A 29 -21.24 -20.42 -10.07
C GLY A 29 -21.73 -19.44 -11.15
N LEU A 30 -20.81 -18.77 -11.85
CA LEU A 30 -21.09 -17.78 -12.89
C LEU A 30 -20.71 -18.31 -14.28
N THR A 31 -21.30 -17.75 -15.33
CA THR A 31 -20.77 -17.87 -16.69
C THR A 31 -19.58 -16.92 -16.88
N VAL A 32 -18.70 -17.22 -17.85
CA VAL A 32 -17.58 -16.33 -18.21
C VAL A 32 -18.09 -14.93 -18.56
N SER A 33 -19.21 -14.82 -19.28
CA SER A 33 -19.79 -13.54 -19.66
C SER A 33 -20.26 -12.72 -18.45
N GLU A 34 -20.89 -13.35 -17.46
CA GLU A 34 -21.31 -12.68 -16.23
C GLU A 34 -20.12 -12.21 -15.41
N LEU A 35 -19.11 -13.07 -15.26
CA LEU A 35 -17.88 -12.73 -14.55
C LEU A 35 -17.16 -11.54 -15.21
N VAL A 36 -16.99 -11.58 -16.54
CA VAL A 36 -16.36 -10.49 -17.30
C VAL A 36 -17.16 -9.19 -17.16
N THR A 37 -18.49 -9.26 -17.23
CA THR A 37 -19.35 -8.07 -17.06
C THR A 37 -19.19 -7.48 -15.65
N LEU A 38 -19.09 -8.32 -14.62
CA LEU A 38 -18.92 -7.90 -13.24
C LEU A 38 -17.55 -7.25 -13.02
N ILE A 39 -16.47 -7.85 -13.54
CA ILE A 39 -15.11 -7.29 -13.52
C ILE A 39 -15.09 -5.93 -14.22
N LEU A 40 -15.61 -5.85 -15.45
CA LEU A 40 -15.62 -4.59 -16.23
C LEU A 40 -16.47 -3.50 -15.55
N SER A 41 -17.59 -3.86 -14.91
CA SER A 41 -18.43 -2.91 -14.17
C SER A 41 -17.76 -2.41 -12.89
N PHE A 42 -16.95 -3.25 -12.24
CA PHE A 42 -16.19 -2.86 -11.06
C PHE A 42 -15.00 -1.98 -11.47
N ALA A 43 -14.26 -2.39 -12.49
CA ALA A 43 -13.17 -1.64 -13.10
C ALA A 43 -13.64 -0.25 -13.56
N ALA A 44 -14.74 -0.16 -14.32
CA ALA A 44 -15.29 1.12 -14.78
C ALA A 44 -15.70 2.07 -13.64
N ARG A 45 -16.17 1.53 -12.50
CA ARG A 45 -16.46 2.31 -11.29
C ARG A 45 -15.19 2.74 -10.55
N ALA A 46 -14.23 1.83 -10.40
CA ALA A 46 -12.96 2.10 -9.74
C ALA A 46 -12.09 3.10 -10.53
N PHE A 47 -12.19 3.09 -11.85
CA PHE A 47 -11.48 3.99 -12.77
C PHE A 47 -12.20 5.32 -12.98
N HIS A 48 -13.44 5.48 -12.52
CA HIS A 48 -14.18 6.72 -12.70
C HIS A 48 -13.50 7.85 -11.90
N GLY A 49 -12.89 8.81 -12.61
CA GLY A 49 -12.20 9.96 -12.01
C GLY A 49 -10.76 9.72 -11.54
N LYS A 50 -10.15 8.57 -11.85
CA LYS A 50 -8.73 8.30 -11.56
C LYS A 50 -7.94 8.17 -12.87
N ASP A 51 -6.97 9.05 -13.08
CA ASP A 51 -6.18 9.10 -14.33
C ASP A 51 -5.12 7.99 -14.44
N ASN A 52 -4.84 7.25 -13.36
CA ASN A 52 -3.80 6.24 -13.34
C ASN A 52 -4.33 4.85 -12.90
N ILE A 53 -4.59 3.98 -13.88
CA ILE A 53 -5.01 2.60 -13.66
C ILE A 53 -3.93 1.79 -12.92
N SER A 54 -2.64 2.11 -13.13
CA SER A 54 -1.53 1.37 -12.52
C SER A 54 -1.48 1.53 -11.00
N SER A 55 -1.84 2.72 -10.48
CA SER A 55 -1.88 2.94 -9.03
C SER A 55 -2.99 2.15 -8.34
N ILE A 56 -4.12 1.95 -9.00
CA ILE A 56 -5.24 1.16 -8.47
C ILE A 56 -4.88 -0.32 -8.38
N PHE A 57 -4.22 -0.88 -9.40
CA PHE A 57 -3.74 -2.26 -9.33
C PHE A 57 -2.66 -2.43 -8.26
N THR A 58 -1.77 -1.45 -8.12
CA THR A 58 -0.77 -1.42 -7.07
C THR A 58 -1.42 -1.46 -5.68
N GLU A 59 -2.38 -0.56 -5.43
CA GLU A 59 -3.15 -0.51 -4.17
C GLU A 59 -3.84 -1.86 -3.88
N ALA A 60 -4.49 -2.46 -4.88
CA ALA A 60 -5.15 -3.75 -4.75
C ALA A 60 -4.17 -4.90 -4.42
N ILE A 61 -2.98 -4.90 -5.03
CA ILE A 61 -1.93 -5.88 -4.74
C ILE A 61 -1.45 -5.71 -3.30
N LEU A 62 -1.15 -4.48 -2.88
CA LEU A 62 -0.68 -4.19 -1.52
C LEU A 62 -1.72 -4.59 -0.45
N LEU A 63 -3.00 -4.29 -0.68
CA LEU A 63 -4.10 -4.73 0.19
C LEU A 63 -4.22 -6.25 0.26
N THR A 64 -4.03 -6.93 -0.88
CA THR A 64 -4.05 -8.39 -0.93
C THR A 64 -2.91 -9.00 -0.14
N ASP A 65 -1.70 -8.42 -0.22
CA ASP A 65 -0.57 -8.88 0.58
C ASP A 65 -0.76 -8.64 2.06
N MET A 66 -1.27 -7.47 2.44
CA MET A 66 -1.62 -7.17 3.82
C MET A 66 -2.60 -8.21 4.37
N HIS A 67 -3.68 -8.50 3.65
CA HIS A 67 -4.63 -9.53 4.05
C HIS A 67 -3.99 -10.92 4.16
N ARG A 68 -3.15 -11.31 3.18
CA ARG A 68 -2.46 -12.60 3.18
C ARG A 68 -1.51 -12.76 4.36
N LEU A 69 -0.92 -11.67 4.82
CA LEU A 69 -0.01 -11.63 5.97
C LEU A 69 -0.75 -11.42 7.31
N GLY A 70 -2.08 -11.49 7.33
CA GLY A 70 -2.89 -11.38 8.54
C GLY A 70 -3.20 -9.94 8.98
N GLY A 71 -2.85 -8.94 8.17
CA GLY A 71 -3.22 -7.55 8.38
C GLY A 71 -4.70 -7.28 8.12
N VAL A 72 -5.28 -6.41 8.93
CA VAL A 72 -6.68 -5.98 8.81
C VAL A 72 -6.77 -4.46 8.89
N MET A 73 -7.67 -3.89 8.09
CA MET A 73 -7.94 -2.45 8.14
C MET A 73 -8.76 -2.11 9.39
N VAL A 74 -8.28 -1.11 10.14
CA VAL A 74 -8.94 -0.61 11.34
C VAL A 74 -9.21 0.89 11.21
N PRO A 75 -10.36 1.40 11.69
CA PRO A 75 -10.62 2.82 11.72
C PRO A 75 -9.56 3.55 12.55
N GLN A 76 -8.99 4.62 12.01
CA GLN A 76 -7.88 5.37 12.64
C GLN A 76 -8.19 5.80 14.07
N ARG A 77 -9.40 6.31 14.33
CA ARG A 77 -9.83 6.71 15.68
C ARG A 77 -9.88 5.53 16.65
N GLY A 78 -10.35 4.37 16.19
CA GLY A 78 -10.38 3.15 16.98
C GLY A 78 -8.98 2.62 17.28
N LEU A 79 -8.08 2.67 16.29
CA LEU A 79 -6.68 2.30 16.46
C LEU A 79 -5.98 3.21 17.49
N SER A 80 -6.17 4.53 17.41
CA SER A 80 -5.62 5.47 18.39
C SER A 80 -6.11 5.15 19.80
N GLN A 81 -7.41 4.95 19.99
CA GLN A 81 -7.99 4.60 21.29
C GLN A 81 -7.44 3.29 21.85
N LEU A 82 -7.24 2.27 21.00
CA LEU A 82 -6.66 0.99 21.40
C LEU A 82 -5.22 1.15 21.87
N ILE A 83 -4.41 1.91 21.12
CA ILE A 83 -3.01 2.15 21.46
C ILE A 83 -2.89 2.98 22.75
N ASP A 84 -3.76 3.98 22.93
CA ASP A 84 -3.71 4.87 24.09
C ASP A 84 -4.25 4.22 25.37
N SER A 85 -5.14 3.23 25.25
CA SER A 85 -5.70 2.50 26.39
C SER A 85 -4.94 1.23 26.76
N ALA A 86 -4.07 0.73 25.87
CA ALA A 86 -3.23 -0.43 26.14
C ALA A 86 -2.16 -0.11 27.18
N ASP A 87 -1.85 -1.09 28.03
CA ASP A 87 -0.67 -1.00 28.88
C ASP A 87 0.61 -0.97 28.02
N PRO A 88 1.71 -0.37 28.51
CA PRO A 88 2.92 -0.21 27.72
C PRO A 88 3.46 -1.52 27.13
N THR A 89 3.38 -2.64 27.88
CA THR A 89 3.94 -3.92 27.41
C THR A 89 3.12 -4.48 26.25
N THR A 90 1.79 -4.43 26.35
CA THR A 90 0.90 -4.87 25.27
C THR A 90 1.03 -3.97 24.05
N ARG A 91 1.12 -2.66 24.27
CA ARG A 91 1.33 -1.68 23.21
C ARG A 91 2.61 -1.92 22.43
N ASP A 92 3.74 -2.10 23.12
CA ASP A 92 5.04 -2.29 22.48
C ASP A 92 5.07 -3.58 21.64
N LYS A 93 4.45 -4.65 22.14
CA LYS A 93 4.27 -5.90 21.37
C LYS A 93 3.43 -5.66 20.12
N PHE A 94 2.32 -4.93 20.25
CA PHE A 94 1.46 -4.63 19.11
C PHE A 94 2.18 -3.77 18.06
N ILE A 95 2.94 -2.75 18.47
CA ILE A 95 3.78 -1.94 17.57
C ILE A 95 4.79 -2.85 16.85
N ALA A 96 5.46 -3.76 17.56
CA ALA A 96 6.44 -4.68 16.97
C ALA A 96 5.82 -5.62 15.93
N GLU A 97 4.60 -6.14 16.18
CA GLU A 97 3.88 -6.97 15.20
C GLU A 97 3.51 -6.17 13.94
N ILE A 98 3.04 -4.92 14.09
CA ILE A 98 2.75 -4.05 12.94
C ILE A 98 4.05 -3.73 12.17
N GLN A 99 5.16 -3.49 12.85
CA GLN A 99 6.47 -3.29 12.20
C GLN A 99 6.87 -4.51 11.37
N SER A 100 6.71 -5.72 11.92
CA SER A 100 7.01 -6.98 11.23
C SER A 100 6.16 -7.15 9.97
N LEU A 101 4.86 -6.83 10.07
CA LEU A 101 3.94 -6.82 8.93
C LEU A 101 4.38 -5.81 7.86
N ALA A 102 4.66 -4.57 8.26
CA ALA A 102 5.09 -3.50 7.35
C ALA A 102 6.39 -3.84 6.61
N ALA A 103 7.38 -4.40 7.33
CA ALA A 103 8.62 -4.91 6.74
C ALA A 103 8.36 -6.04 5.74
N SER A 104 7.48 -6.98 6.08
CA SER A 104 7.17 -8.13 5.23
C SER A 104 6.51 -7.70 3.91
N ILE A 105 5.62 -6.71 3.95
CA ILE A 105 5.03 -6.12 2.74
C ILE A 105 6.12 -5.44 1.90
N ALA A 106 6.97 -4.61 2.51
CA ALA A 106 8.07 -3.94 1.82
C ALA A 106 9.02 -4.93 1.12
N VAL A 107 9.45 -5.98 1.82
CA VAL A 107 10.28 -7.04 1.24
C VAL A 107 9.54 -7.75 0.10
N SER A 108 8.26 -8.07 0.27
CA SER A 108 7.48 -8.77 -0.75
C SER A 108 7.33 -7.95 -2.04
N VAL A 109 7.15 -6.64 -1.92
CA VAL A 109 7.11 -5.73 -3.08
C VAL A 109 8.46 -5.67 -3.77
N LYS A 110 9.55 -5.52 -3.00
CA LYS A 110 10.92 -5.50 -3.52
C LYS A 110 11.28 -6.79 -4.27
N LEU A 111 10.90 -7.96 -3.73
CA LEU A 111 11.15 -9.25 -4.36
C LEU A 111 10.40 -9.44 -5.69
N ARG A 112 9.26 -8.76 -5.87
CA ARG A 112 8.47 -8.80 -7.11
C ARG A 112 8.93 -7.79 -8.16
N ASN A 113 9.95 -6.97 -7.86
CA ASN A 113 10.44 -5.89 -8.72
C ASN A 113 9.28 -5.04 -9.26
N MET A 114 8.38 -4.61 -8.37
CA MET A 114 7.30 -3.72 -8.77
C MET A 114 7.87 -2.31 -8.91
N ASP A 115 8.39 -1.98 -10.09
CA ASP A 115 9.12 -0.73 -10.39
C ASP A 115 8.30 0.54 -10.11
N ASN A 116 6.97 0.44 -10.06
CA ASN A 116 6.06 1.55 -9.84
C ASN A 116 5.70 1.78 -8.37
N VAL A 117 6.20 0.96 -7.44
CA VAL A 117 5.90 1.06 -6.00
C VAL A 117 7.08 1.66 -5.28
N THR A 118 6.80 2.68 -4.48
CA THR A 118 7.77 3.39 -3.65
C THR A 118 7.47 3.15 -2.17
N PRO A 119 8.42 3.42 -1.25
CA PRO A 119 8.18 3.29 0.19
C PRO A 119 6.94 4.07 0.66
N LYS A 120 6.67 5.24 0.07
CA LYS A 120 5.52 6.07 0.42
C LYS A 120 4.17 5.35 0.18
N ASP A 121 4.08 4.53 -0.86
CA ASP A 121 2.85 3.82 -1.23
C ASP A 121 2.53 2.72 -0.20
N ILE A 122 3.58 2.13 0.37
CA ILE A 122 3.45 1.14 1.45
C ILE A 122 3.10 1.83 2.76
N ILE A 123 3.71 2.98 3.07
CA ILE A 123 3.34 3.75 4.27
C ILE A 123 1.87 4.20 4.18
N TYR A 124 1.42 4.63 3.00
CA TYR A 124 0.04 5.03 2.76
C TYR A 124 -0.97 3.90 3.09
N LEU A 125 -0.60 2.65 2.86
CA LEU A 125 -1.42 1.48 3.23
C LEU A 125 -1.74 1.44 4.73
N PHE A 126 -0.77 1.80 5.57
CA PHE A 126 -0.93 1.80 7.03
C PHE A 126 -1.55 3.09 7.56
N ILE A 127 -1.50 4.18 6.78
CA ILE A 127 -1.97 5.52 7.18
C ILE A 127 -2.81 6.15 6.06
N PRO A 128 -3.98 5.58 5.71
CA PRO A 128 -4.74 5.97 4.52
C PRO A 128 -5.38 7.37 4.59
N ASN A 129 -5.32 8.03 5.76
CA ASN A 129 -5.85 9.38 5.99
C ASN A 129 -4.73 10.40 6.24
N ALA A 130 -3.54 10.13 5.72
CA ALA A 130 -2.40 11.04 5.74
C ALA A 130 -2.03 11.46 4.32
N SER A 131 -1.61 12.72 4.20
CA SER A 131 -0.87 13.14 3.00
C SER A 131 0.59 12.75 3.19
N ILE A 132 1.12 11.96 2.27
CA ILE A 132 2.50 11.47 2.33
C ILE A 132 3.25 11.97 1.11
N ASP A 133 4.22 12.84 1.35
CA ASP A 133 5.10 13.38 0.33
C ASP A 133 6.49 12.78 0.49
N GLU A 134 7.13 12.48 -0.63
CA GLU A 134 8.51 12.03 -0.69
C GLU A 134 9.32 13.09 -1.43
N ILE A 135 10.31 13.65 -0.74
CA ILE A 135 11.26 14.60 -1.31
C ILE A 135 12.59 13.86 -1.36
N ASP A 136 13.03 13.55 -2.57
CA ASP A 136 14.15 12.65 -2.82
C ASP A 136 15.22 13.33 -3.68
N ASP A 137 16.48 13.16 -3.30
CA ASP A 137 17.68 13.56 -4.03
C ASP A 137 18.55 12.32 -4.37
N ASP A 138 19.69 12.49 -5.05
CA ASP A 138 20.51 11.36 -5.51
C ASP A 138 21.03 10.47 -4.36
N TYR A 139 21.17 10.99 -3.14
CA TYR A 139 21.81 10.32 -2.01
C TYR A 139 20.97 10.29 -0.74
N ASN A 140 20.10 11.27 -0.54
CA ASN A 140 19.24 11.43 0.63
C ASN A 140 17.80 11.65 0.18
N GLY A 141 16.88 11.31 1.08
CA GLY A 141 15.48 11.64 0.89
C GLY A 141 14.81 11.85 2.23
N LYS A 142 13.61 12.40 2.17
CA LYS A 142 12.73 12.53 3.33
C LYS A 142 11.30 12.20 2.98
N ILE A 143 10.64 11.50 3.88
CA ILE A 143 9.20 11.28 3.84
C ILE A 143 8.55 12.24 4.82
N VAL A 144 7.61 13.05 4.32
CA VAL A 144 6.81 13.97 5.11
C VAL A 144 5.39 13.41 5.19
N ILE A 145 4.96 13.04 6.39
CA ILE A 145 3.63 12.52 6.67
C ILE A 145 2.84 13.61 7.39
N THR A 146 1.83 14.15 6.72
CA THR A 146 0.93 15.16 7.28
C THR A 146 -0.40 14.50 7.65
N LEU A 147 -0.76 14.57 8.93
CA LEU A 147 -1.99 14.02 9.47
C LEU A 147 -3.10 15.07 9.45
N ALA A 148 -4.33 14.65 9.13
CA ALA A 148 -5.48 15.54 9.09
C ALA A 148 -5.86 16.11 10.48
N GLU A 149 -5.57 15.36 11.54
CA GLU A 149 -5.83 15.73 12.93
C GLU A 149 -4.56 15.43 13.76
N PRO A 150 -4.27 16.21 14.82
CA PRO A 150 -3.23 15.85 15.79
C PRO A 150 -3.51 14.47 16.40
N VAL A 151 -2.46 13.69 16.61
CA VAL A 151 -2.55 12.34 17.19
C VAL A 151 -1.76 12.25 18.49
N SER A 152 -2.05 11.24 19.31
CA SER A 152 -1.33 11.02 20.58
C SER A 152 0.15 10.67 20.36
N GLU A 153 0.97 10.85 21.39
CA GLU A 153 2.40 10.45 21.35
C GLU A 153 2.57 8.97 21.02
N ASN A 154 1.72 8.10 21.56
CA ASN A 154 1.78 6.66 21.27
C ASN A 154 1.47 6.34 19.81
N MET A 155 0.53 7.08 19.21
CA MET A 155 0.25 6.94 17.78
C MET A 155 1.44 7.44 16.96
N ILE A 156 2.08 8.55 17.36
CA ILE A 156 3.33 9.02 16.72
C ILE A 156 4.40 7.92 16.79
N GLU A 157 4.59 7.26 17.93
CA GLU A 157 5.53 6.14 18.08
C GLU A 157 5.23 5.01 17.10
N LEU A 158 3.97 4.61 16.95
CA LEU A 158 3.58 3.62 15.94
C LEU A 158 3.91 4.09 14.51
N LEU A 159 3.61 5.35 14.17
CA LEU A 159 3.90 5.87 12.83
C LEU A 159 5.40 5.95 12.54
N LYS A 160 6.20 6.34 13.53
CA LYS A 160 7.68 6.31 13.47
C LYS A 160 8.16 4.89 13.24
N ALA A 161 7.65 3.95 14.01
CA ALA A 161 7.99 2.54 13.96
C ALA A 161 7.71 1.92 12.59
N ILE A 162 6.52 2.17 12.02
CA ILE A 162 6.11 1.71 10.68
C ILE A 162 7.02 2.31 9.61
N SER A 163 7.14 3.64 9.58
CA SER A 163 7.87 4.35 8.52
C SER A 163 9.34 3.95 8.49
N THR A 164 9.95 3.86 9.68
CA THR A 164 11.34 3.43 9.83
C THR A 164 11.53 2.02 9.30
N LYS A 165 10.66 1.09 9.69
CA LYS A 165 10.80 -0.31 9.31
C LYS A 165 10.60 -0.55 7.81
N ILE A 166 9.68 0.19 7.19
CA ILE A 166 9.48 0.13 5.73
C ILE A 166 10.72 0.62 5.00
N LEU A 167 11.28 1.77 5.39
CA LEU A 167 12.48 2.35 4.78
C LEU A 167 13.70 1.41 4.91
N GLU A 168 13.91 0.87 6.12
CA GLU A 168 14.97 -0.12 6.37
C GLU A 168 14.80 -1.37 5.50
N ALA A 169 13.58 -1.92 5.42
CA ALA A 169 13.27 -3.08 4.58
C ALA A 169 13.48 -2.78 3.08
N TRP A 170 13.29 -1.52 2.69
CA TRP A 170 13.60 -1.05 1.34
C TRP A 170 15.11 -1.01 1.06
N GLY A 171 15.95 -1.03 2.10
CA GLY A 171 17.41 -0.91 2.04
C GLY A 171 17.90 0.52 2.21
N LEU A 172 17.06 1.42 2.72
CA LEU A 172 17.40 2.80 3.04
C LEU A 172 17.84 2.89 4.52
N ARG A 173 18.77 3.78 4.82
CA ARG A 173 19.21 4.03 6.19
C ARG A 173 18.47 5.23 6.74
N VAL A 174 17.66 5.05 7.78
CA VAL A 174 16.98 6.15 8.47
C VAL A 174 17.99 6.90 9.35
N ASN A 175 18.08 8.22 9.16
CA ASN A 175 19.04 9.06 9.87
C ASN A 175 18.39 9.80 11.03
N ASN A 176 17.18 10.33 10.80
CA ASN A 176 16.49 11.20 11.73
C ASN A 176 14.98 11.04 11.57
N VAL A 177 14.26 11.21 12.68
CA VAL A 177 12.80 11.09 12.75
C VAL A 177 12.25 12.21 13.62
N GLU A 178 11.80 13.28 12.99
CA GLU A 178 11.24 14.45 13.67
C GLU A 178 9.73 14.39 13.69
N SER A 179 9.14 14.75 14.84
CA SER A 179 7.69 14.83 15.00
C SER A 179 7.28 16.20 15.51
N TYR A 180 6.37 16.82 14.78
CA TYR A 180 5.63 18.03 15.12
C TYR A 180 4.16 17.64 15.36
N SER A 181 3.32 18.59 15.80
CA SER A 181 1.94 18.33 16.26
C SER A 181 1.08 17.50 15.30
N SER A 182 1.26 17.63 14.00
CA SER A 182 0.53 16.89 12.96
C SER A 182 1.41 16.46 11.78
N ILE A 183 2.73 16.60 11.91
CA ILE A 183 3.68 16.32 10.84
C ILE A 183 4.77 15.40 11.38
N LEU A 184 5.02 14.30 10.69
CA LEU A 184 6.16 13.44 10.91
C LEU A 184 7.11 13.55 9.71
N VAL A 185 8.39 13.81 9.98
CA VAL A 185 9.44 13.87 8.96
C VAL A 185 10.43 12.75 9.22
N VAL A 186 10.63 11.87 8.24
CA VAL A 186 11.54 10.73 8.31
C VAL A 186 12.63 10.92 7.27
N GLU A 187 13.84 11.23 7.70
CA GLU A 187 14.99 11.44 6.82
C GLU A 187 15.77 10.14 6.64
N TYR A 188 16.18 9.86 5.41
CA TYR A 188 16.90 8.65 5.07
C TYR A 188 18.03 8.91 4.06
N THR A 189 19.00 8.01 4.02
CA THR A 189 20.09 7.97 3.03
C THR A 189 20.01 6.68 2.22
N LYS A 190 20.27 6.80 0.92
CA LYS A 190 20.37 5.69 -0.02
C LYS A 190 21.75 5.03 0.09
N PRO A 191 21.84 3.70 -0.04
CA PRO A 191 23.13 3.05 -0.12
C PRO A 191 23.88 3.57 -1.35
N THR A 192 25.07 4.12 -1.13
CA THR A 192 25.96 4.55 -2.21
C THR A 192 26.27 3.31 -3.04
N LYS A 193 25.92 3.30 -4.34
CA LYS A 193 26.40 2.24 -5.24
C LYS A 193 27.92 2.33 -5.24
N GLU A 194 28.60 1.43 -4.53
CA GLU A 194 30.02 1.22 -4.73
C GLU A 194 30.24 0.97 -6.23
N GLN A 195 31.03 1.85 -6.85
CA GLN A 195 31.57 1.62 -8.17
C GLN A 195 32.45 0.36 -8.11
N GLY A 196 31.95 -0.77 -8.64
CA GLY A 196 32.72 -1.99 -8.88
C GLY A 196 31.83 -3.02 -9.56
N LYS A 197 32.08 -3.48 -10.78
CA LYS A 197 33.36 -3.92 -11.34
C LYS A 197 33.50 -3.51 -12.81
N LYS A 198 34.51 -2.69 -13.10
CA LYS A 198 35.33 -2.91 -14.30
C LYS A 198 36.41 -3.92 -13.91
N HIS A 199 36.36 -5.11 -14.48
CA HIS A 199 37.53 -5.90 -14.85
C HIS A 199 37.11 -6.84 -15.97
#